data_AF-A0A932X5D6-F1
#
_entry.id   AF-A0A932X5D6-F1
#
_cell.length_a   1.000
_cell.length_b   1.000
_cell.length_c   1.000
_cell.angle_alpha   90.00
_cell.angle_beta   90.00
_cell.angle_gamma   90.00
#
_symmetry.space_group_name_H-M   'P 1'
#
loop_
_entity.id
_entity.type
_entity.pdbx_description
1 polymer ?
#
loop_
_entity_poly.entity_id
_entity_poly.type
_entity_poly.pdbx_seq_one_letter_code
_entity_poly.pdbx_strand_id
1 'polypeptide(L)'
;MLRQLADAPVGDVPIFSRAYARVVAAQIQATPAPACTQRELRAQMRALVRKVGLSPRKVNAIVARPERTYPYARLVAMNTTKQIADMALLAADRGIADAADASPVNLSLLPEAEMKAGLSRTPANQRTAFLIQRIARFTRITPREGYYVEALVQQGPAAVPAIAAQLERMRKERADYHRMAYSALLEAVARIGGDAARECVAQWRDDPERYVRGHAEKHYRALDDGASW
;
A
#
# COMPACT_ATOMS: atom_id res chain seq x y z
N MET A 1 3.62 17.23 -23.10
CA MET A 1 4.88 16.44 -23.13
C MET A 1 4.66 14.93 -23.00
N LEU A 2 4.25 14.36 -21.86
CA LEU A 2 4.16 12.89 -21.70
C LEU A 2 3.10 12.19 -22.57
N ARG A 3 1.95 12.82 -22.82
CA ARG A 3 0.95 12.30 -23.78
C ARG A 3 1.50 12.26 -25.22
N GLN A 4 2.24 13.28 -25.63
CA GLN A 4 2.85 13.35 -26.98
C GLN A 4 3.90 12.26 -27.20
N LEU A 5 4.62 11.84 -26.14
CA LEU A 5 5.57 10.74 -26.21
C LEU A 5 4.90 9.36 -26.36
N ALA A 6 3.67 9.19 -25.86
CA ALA A 6 2.94 7.92 -25.96
C ALA A 6 2.47 7.63 -27.41
N ASP A 7 2.21 8.68 -28.18
CA ASP A 7 1.62 8.64 -29.53
C ASP A 7 2.65 8.86 -30.67
N ALA A 8 3.94 9.06 -30.35
CA ALA A 8 4.98 9.34 -31.34
C ALA A 8 5.25 8.15 -32.32
N PRO A 9 5.62 8.40 -33.59
CA PRO A 9 5.95 7.38 -34.61
C PRO A 9 7.27 6.65 -34.30
N VAL A 10 7.35 5.34 -34.57
CA VAL A 10 8.34 4.32 -34.10
C VAL A 10 9.84 4.71 -34.15
N GLY A 11 10.24 5.72 -34.94
CA GLY A 11 11.64 6.12 -35.10
C GLY A 11 12.28 6.93 -33.96
N ASP A 12 11.54 7.81 -33.26
CA ASP A 12 12.20 8.95 -32.59
C ASP A 12 12.21 8.92 -31.05
N VAL A 13 11.67 7.87 -30.43
CA VAL A 13 11.59 7.79 -28.96
C VAL A 13 12.04 6.41 -28.49
N PRO A 14 13.01 6.31 -27.56
CA PRO A 14 13.40 5.03 -26.98
C PRO A 14 12.17 4.26 -26.48
N ILE A 15 12.12 2.97 -26.77
CA ILE A 15 10.99 2.08 -26.40
C ILE A 15 10.66 2.20 -24.89
N PHE A 16 11.67 2.45 -24.06
CA PHE A 16 11.56 2.73 -22.62
C PHE A 16 10.65 3.93 -22.32
N SER A 17 10.91 5.06 -22.97
CA SER A 17 10.18 6.31 -22.74
C SER A 17 8.73 6.20 -23.18
N ARG A 18 8.40 5.35 -24.16
CA ARG A 18 7.02 5.09 -24.59
C ARG A 18 6.24 4.19 -23.65
N ALA A 19 6.84 3.06 -23.24
CA ALA A 19 6.18 2.14 -22.33
C ALA A 19 5.91 2.81 -20.98
N TYR A 20 6.88 3.58 -20.48
CA TYR A 20 6.72 4.41 -19.29
C TYR A 20 5.69 5.54 -19.51
N ALA A 21 5.75 6.28 -20.62
CA ALA A 21 4.75 7.31 -20.94
C ALA A 21 3.34 6.74 -21.06
N ARG A 22 3.16 5.52 -21.59
CA ARG A 22 1.87 4.83 -21.64
C ARG A 22 1.36 4.47 -20.25
N VAL A 23 2.24 3.99 -19.37
CA VAL A 23 1.88 3.75 -17.96
C VAL A 23 1.45 5.06 -17.31
N VAL A 24 2.26 6.12 -17.37
CA VAL A 24 1.95 7.40 -16.73
C VAL A 24 0.69 8.05 -17.33
N ALA A 25 0.53 8.04 -18.65
CA ALA A 25 -0.66 8.56 -19.32
C ALA A 25 -1.91 7.76 -18.93
N ALA A 26 -1.78 6.44 -18.77
CA ALA A 26 -2.88 5.59 -18.34
C ALA A 26 -3.19 5.77 -16.84
N GLN A 27 -2.20 6.00 -15.98
CA GLN A 27 -2.39 6.33 -14.56
C GLN A 27 -3.16 7.65 -14.39
N ILE A 28 -2.79 8.69 -15.14
CA ILE A 28 -3.48 10.00 -15.15
C ILE A 28 -4.96 9.87 -15.56
N GLN A 29 -5.28 8.89 -16.40
CA GLN A 29 -6.64 8.65 -16.90
C GLN A 29 -7.39 7.56 -16.13
N ALA A 30 -6.72 6.80 -15.28
CA ALA A 30 -7.26 5.64 -14.57
C ALA A 30 -7.88 6.04 -13.24
N THR A 31 -8.85 6.94 -13.33
CA THR A 31 -9.75 7.26 -12.23
C THR A 31 -11.10 6.62 -12.57
N PRO A 32 -11.63 5.71 -11.73
CA PRO A 32 -12.98 5.22 -11.93
C PRO A 32 -13.96 6.38 -12.07
N ALA A 33 -15.02 6.21 -12.86
CA ALA A 33 -16.09 7.23 -12.87
C ALA A 33 -16.77 7.26 -11.48
N PRO A 34 -17.24 8.43 -10.99
CA PRO A 34 -17.85 8.56 -9.66
C PRO A 34 -19.04 7.63 -9.42
N ALA A 35 -19.87 7.44 -10.44
CA ALA A 35 -21.03 6.55 -10.41
C ALA A 35 -20.86 5.42 -11.45
N CYS A 36 -19.91 4.50 -11.22
CA CYS A 36 -19.76 3.32 -12.07
C CYS A 36 -20.25 2.04 -11.38
N THR A 37 -20.80 1.15 -12.17
CA THR A 37 -21.11 -0.23 -11.79
C THR A 37 -19.85 -1.09 -11.74
N GLN A 38 -19.90 -2.23 -11.06
CA GLN A 38 -18.79 -3.20 -11.05
C GLN A 38 -18.43 -3.70 -12.47
N ARG A 39 -19.41 -3.81 -13.38
CA ARG A 39 -19.21 -4.17 -14.79
C ARG A 39 -18.40 -3.09 -15.53
N GLU A 40 -18.72 -1.83 -15.32
CA GLU A 40 -18.01 -0.69 -15.90
C GLU A 40 -16.60 -0.56 -15.33
N LEU A 41 -16.43 -0.75 -14.02
CA LEU A 41 -15.12 -0.79 -13.38
C LEU A 41 -14.23 -1.88 -14.00
N ARG A 42 -14.75 -3.10 -14.17
CA ARG A 42 -14.05 -4.20 -14.86
C ARG A 42 -13.68 -3.83 -16.30
N ALA A 43 -14.58 -3.15 -17.03
CA ALA A 43 -14.31 -2.70 -18.39
C ALA A 43 -13.18 -1.65 -18.43
N GLN A 44 -13.16 -0.70 -17.50
CA GLN A 44 -12.13 0.32 -17.36
C GLN A 44 -10.77 -0.29 -17.00
N MET A 45 -10.71 -1.21 -16.03
CA MET A 45 -9.48 -1.93 -15.68
C MET A 45 -8.94 -2.76 -16.86
N ARG A 46 -9.82 -3.42 -17.64
CA ARG A 46 -9.41 -4.13 -18.87
C ARG A 46 -8.94 -3.16 -19.96
N ALA A 47 -9.52 -1.97 -20.06
CA ALA A 47 -9.06 -0.94 -20.99
C ALA A 47 -7.66 -0.43 -20.62
N LEU A 48 -7.36 -0.25 -19.33
CA LEU A 48 -6.02 0.08 -18.83
C LEU A 48 -4.98 -0.97 -19.26
N VAL A 49 -5.26 -2.26 -19.04
CA VAL A 49 -4.35 -3.36 -19.45
C VAL A 49 -4.11 -3.35 -20.97
N ARG A 50 -5.15 -3.08 -21.77
CA ARG A 50 -5.02 -2.97 -23.24
C ARG A 50 -4.19 -1.75 -23.66
N LYS A 51 -4.37 -0.59 -23.00
CA LYS A 51 -3.62 0.64 -23.29
C LYS A 51 -2.11 0.47 -23.09
N VAL A 52 -1.68 -0.33 -22.11
CA VAL A 52 -0.25 -0.63 -21.90
C VAL A 52 0.29 -1.72 -22.84
N GLY A 53 -0.54 -2.23 -23.77
CA GLY A 53 -0.13 -3.21 -24.77
C GLY A 53 0.06 -4.64 -24.24
N LEU A 54 -0.56 -4.97 -23.10
CA LEU A 54 -0.48 -6.30 -22.48
C LEU A 54 -1.86 -6.97 -22.46
N SER A 55 -1.85 -8.28 -22.25
CA SER A 55 -3.06 -9.04 -21.86
C SER A 55 -3.02 -9.31 -20.36
N PRO A 56 -4.17 -9.52 -19.68
CA PRO A 56 -4.17 -9.80 -18.25
C PRO A 56 -3.36 -11.05 -17.87
N ARG A 57 -3.41 -12.10 -18.70
CA ARG A 57 -2.57 -13.29 -18.55
C ARG A 57 -1.08 -12.96 -18.61
N LYS A 58 -0.67 -12.09 -19.55
CA LYS A 58 0.72 -11.68 -19.71
C LYS A 58 1.19 -10.81 -18.54
N VAL A 59 0.34 -9.92 -18.02
CA VAL A 59 0.62 -9.15 -16.79
C VAL A 59 0.91 -10.13 -15.64
N ASN A 60 0.00 -11.07 -15.36
CA ASN A 60 0.19 -12.05 -14.29
C ASN A 60 1.48 -12.86 -14.46
N ALA A 61 1.74 -13.37 -15.68
CA ALA A 61 2.93 -14.15 -15.98
C ALA A 61 4.23 -13.37 -15.78
N ILE A 62 4.25 -12.08 -16.13
CA ILE A 62 5.42 -11.22 -15.96
C ILE A 62 5.66 -10.89 -14.48
N VAL A 63 4.60 -10.53 -13.75
CA VAL A 63 4.70 -10.18 -12.32
C VAL A 63 5.15 -11.38 -11.48
N ALA A 64 4.65 -12.57 -11.79
CA ALA A 64 5.00 -13.80 -11.07
C ALA A 64 6.48 -14.25 -11.25
N ARG A 65 7.19 -13.74 -12.27
CA ARG A 65 8.59 -14.14 -12.54
C ARG A 65 9.60 -13.38 -11.66
N PRO A 66 10.83 -13.86 -11.53
CA PRO A 66 11.94 -13.09 -10.96
C PRO A 66 12.30 -11.89 -11.84
N GLU A 67 12.90 -10.86 -11.24
CA GLU A 67 13.16 -9.55 -11.87
C GLU A 67 14.05 -9.61 -13.13
N ARG A 68 14.96 -10.58 -13.19
CA ARG A 68 16.01 -10.67 -14.22
C ARG A 68 15.51 -11.02 -15.63
N THR A 69 14.29 -11.51 -15.79
CA THR A 69 13.85 -12.08 -17.07
C THR A 69 13.39 -11.02 -18.08
N TYR A 70 12.80 -9.90 -17.62
CA TYR A 70 12.33 -8.79 -18.47
C TYR A 70 12.15 -7.49 -17.67
N PRO A 71 13.22 -6.71 -17.40
CA PRO A 71 13.13 -5.56 -16.48
C PRO A 71 12.05 -4.55 -16.90
N TYR A 72 11.93 -4.27 -18.20
CA TYR A 72 10.97 -3.28 -18.71
C TYR A 72 9.53 -3.77 -18.70
N ALA A 73 9.28 -4.97 -19.24
CA ALA A 73 7.94 -5.54 -19.26
C ALA A 73 7.43 -5.75 -17.82
N ARG A 74 8.35 -6.06 -16.89
CA ARG A 74 8.06 -6.17 -15.46
C ARG A 74 7.66 -4.83 -14.85
N LEU A 75 8.41 -3.76 -15.08
CA LEU A 75 8.04 -2.43 -14.59
C LEU A 75 6.62 -2.03 -15.04
N VAL A 76 6.31 -2.22 -16.33
CA VAL A 76 4.99 -1.93 -16.90
C VAL A 76 3.91 -2.79 -16.24
N ALA A 77 4.14 -4.09 -16.14
CA ALA A 77 3.18 -5.03 -15.55
C ALA A 77 2.95 -4.71 -14.05
N MET A 78 4.00 -4.38 -13.31
CA MET A 78 3.91 -4.01 -11.89
C MET A 78 3.11 -2.73 -11.70
N ASN A 79 3.43 -1.67 -12.43
CA ASN A 79 2.69 -0.40 -12.33
C ASN A 79 1.23 -0.54 -12.78
N THR A 80 0.96 -1.39 -13.78
CA THR A 80 -0.41 -1.70 -14.20
C THR A 80 -1.18 -2.39 -13.07
N THR A 81 -0.59 -3.40 -12.43
CA THR A 81 -1.20 -4.09 -11.29
C THR A 81 -1.45 -3.15 -10.10
N LYS A 82 -0.50 -2.26 -9.79
CA LYS A 82 -0.66 -1.23 -8.75
C LYS A 82 -1.82 -0.29 -9.05
N GLN A 83 -1.87 0.25 -10.27
CA GLN A 83 -2.96 1.15 -10.68
C GLN A 83 -4.33 0.47 -10.64
N ILE A 84 -4.43 -0.81 -11.01
CA ILE A 84 -5.68 -1.56 -10.89
C ILE A 84 -6.10 -1.69 -9.42
N ALA A 85 -5.16 -1.91 -8.51
CA ALA A 85 -5.44 -1.96 -7.08
C ALA A 85 -5.89 -0.59 -6.53
N ASP A 86 -5.28 0.51 -7.00
CA ASP A 86 -5.71 1.88 -6.67
C ASP A 86 -7.13 2.16 -7.18
N MET A 87 -7.44 1.77 -8.42
CA MET A 87 -8.79 1.87 -8.97
C MET A 87 -9.80 1.08 -8.14
N ALA A 88 -9.45 -0.11 -7.68
CA ALA A 88 -10.31 -0.93 -6.83
C ALA A 88 -10.56 -0.28 -5.47
N LEU A 89 -9.52 0.25 -4.81
CA LEU A 89 -9.64 0.93 -3.52
C LEU A 89 -10.51 2.19 -3.64
N LEU A 90 -10.26 3.02 -4.65
CA LEU A 90 -11.04 4.23 -4.90
C LEU A 90 -12.50 3.93 -5.28
N ALA A 91 -12.74 2.86 -6.02
CA ALA A 91 -14.09 2.38 -6.31
C ALA A 91 -14.84 1.93 -5.04
N ALA A 92 -14.16 1.21 -4.15
CA ALA A 92 -14.72 0.80 -2.87
C ALA A 92 -15.07 2.02 -1.99
N ASP A 93 -14.22 3.05 -1.99
CA ASP A 93 -14.50 4.33 -1.29
C ASP A 93 -15.74 5.06 -1.83
N ARG A 94 -16.15 4.73 -3.05
CA ARG A 94 -17.36 5.25 -3.69
C ARG A 94 -18.55 4.29 -3.59
N GLY A 95 -18.44 3.24 -2.77
CA GLY A 95 -19.54 2.32 -2.48
C GLY A 95 -19.65 1.12 -3.43
N ILE A 96 -18.67 0.87 -4.30
CA ILE A 96 -18.66 -0.34 -5.13
C ILE A 96 -18.21 -1.52 -4.27
N ALA A 97 -19.16 -2.37 -3.87
CA ALA A 97 -18.87 -3.62 -3.18
C ALA A 97 -17.97 -4.53 -4.03
N ASP A 98 -17.05 -5.24 -3.37
CA ASP A 98 -16.14 -6.21 -3.99
C ASP A 98 -15.39 -5.66 -5.22
N ALA A 99 -14.99 -4.38 -5.16
CA ALA A 99 -14.31 -3.69 -6.26
C ALA A 99 -13.03 -4.40 -6.72
N ALA A 100 -12.30 -5.05 -5.81
CA ALA A 100 -11.12 -5.86 -6.16
C ALA A 100 -11.45 -7.05 -7.08
N ASP A 101 -12.67 -7.60 -7.02
CA ASP A 101 -13.08 -8.76 -7.81
C ASP A 101 -13.43 -8.38 -9.27
N ALA A 102 -13.54 -7.07 -9.53
CA ALA A 102 -13.57 -6.54 -10.90
C ALA A 102 -12.20 -6.67 -11.60
N SER A 103 -11.11 -6.85 -10.86
CA SER A 103 -9.75 -6.89 -11.38
C SER A 103 -9.57 -7.97 -12.45
N PRO A 104 -8.99 -7.65 -13.63
CA PRO A 104 -8.63 -8.65 -14.62
C PRO A 104 -7.30 -9.36 -14.32
N VAL A 105 -6.53 -8.88 -13.34
CA VAL A 105 -5.20 -9.38 -12.99
C VAL A 105 -5.16 -9.90 -11.55
N ASN A 106 -4.21 -10.77 -11.24
CA ASN A 106 -4.04 -11.30 -9.90
C ASN A 106 -3.27 -10.29 -9.03
N LEU A 107 -4.00 -9.62 -8.14
CA LEU A 107 -3.44 -8.61 -7.23
C LEU A 107 -2.56 -9.23 -6.14
N SER A 108 -2.70 -10.53 -5.83
CA SER A 108 -1.85 -11.19 -4.81
C SER A 108 -0.40 -11.39 -5.24
N LEU A 109 -0.09 -11.18 -6.53
CA LEU A 109 1.27 -11.27 -7.05
C LEU A 109 2.14 -10.08 -6.67
N LEU A 110 1.57 -8.98 -6.17
CA LEU A 110 2.31 -7.83 -5.67
C LEU A 110 1.84 -7.45 -4.26
N PRO A 111 2.76 -7.40 -3.27
CA PRO A 111 2.45 -7.03 -1.90
C PRO A 111 1.59 -5.77 -1.73
N GLU A 112 1.96 -4.69 -2.41
CA GLU A 112 1.24 -3.41 -2.34
C GLU A 112 -0.19 -3.54 -2.90
N ALA A 113 -0.34 -4.23 -4.03
CA ALA A 113 -1.63 -4.41 -4.68
C ALA A 113 -2.55 -5.33 -3.88
N GLU A 114 -1.99 -6.38 -3.27
CA GLU A 114 -2.69 -7.26 -2.36
C GLU A 114 -3.22 -6.52 -1.13
N MET A 115 -2.38 -5.67 -0.52
CA MET A 115 -2.76 -4.82 0.60
C MET A 115 -3.94 -3.91 0.23
N LYS A 116 -3.84 -3.18 -0.90
CA LYS A 116 -4.91 -2.30 -1.39
C LYS A 116 -6.19 -3.07 -1.73
N ALA A 117 -6.07 -4.28 -2.29
CA ALA A 117 -7.21 -5.15 -2.52
C ALA A 117 -7.88 -5.57 -1.20
N GLY A 118 -7.12 -5.87 -0.15
CA GLY A 118 -7.63 -6.12 1.19
C GLY A 118 -8.41 -4.92 1.75
N LEU A 119 -7.84 -3.71 1.63
CA LEU A 119 -8.51 -2.48 2.04
C LEU A 119 -9.79 -2.20 1.26
N SER A 120 -9.81 -2.48 -0.04
CA SER A 120 -11.01 -2.30 -0.87
C SER A 120 -12.19 -3.21 -0.47
N ARG A 121 -11.90 -4.34 0.20
CA ARG A 121 -12.91 -5.25 0.75
C ARG A 121 -13.28 -4.94 2.20
N THR A 122 -12.57 -3.99 2.82
CA THR A 122 -12.82 -3.58 4.20
C THR A 122 -13.59 -2.27 4.19
N PRO A 123 -14.74 -2.17 4.90
CA PRO A 123 -15.46 -0.92 5.08
C PRO A 123 -14.54 0.19 5.57
N ALA A 124 -14.70 1.42 5.07
CA ALA A 124 -13.78 2.52 5.36
C ALA A 124 -13.57 2.76 6.86
N ASN A 125 -14.65 2.68 7.65
CA ASN A 125 -14.63 2.81 9.11
C ASN A 125 -13.94 1.65 9.85
N GLN A 126 -13.60 0.56 9.17
CA GLN A 126 -12.92 -0.61 9.75
C GLN A 126 -11.47 -0.76 9.26
N ARG A 127 -11.01 0.06 8.31
CA ARG A 127 -9.68 -0.08 7.69
C ARG A 127 -8.54 0.10 8.68
N THR A 128 -8.62 1.09 9.57
CA THR A 128 -7.63 1.28 10.64
C THR A 128 -7.50 0.04 11.51
N ALA A 129 -8.62 -0.53 11.94
CA ALA A 129 -8.62 -1.76 12.75
C ALA A 129 -8.04 -2.95 11.97
N PHE A 130 -8.39 -3.11 10.70
CA PHE A 130 -7.82 -4.13 9.81
C PHE A 130 -6.30 -4.02 9.70
N LEU A 131 -5.78 -2.81 9.44
CA LEU A 131 -4.34 -2.55 9.31
C LEU A 131 -3.60 -2.86 10.61
N ILE A 132 -4.11 -2.39 11.74
CA ILE A 132 -3.56 -2.65 13.07
C ILE A 132 -3.51 -4.16 13.35
N GLN A 133 -4.62 -4.88 13.12
CA GLN A 133 -4.67 -6.34 13.33
C GLN A 133 -3.70 -7.09 12.42
N ARG A 134 -3.50 -6.61 11.18
CA ARG A 134 -2.56 -7.22 10.25
C ARG A 134 -1.12 -7.01 10.70
N ILE A 135 -0.77 -5.79 11.11
CA ILE A 135 0.57 -5.43 11.61
C ILE A 135 0.88 -6.15 12.93
N ALA A 136 -0.10 -6.30 13.82
CA ALA A 136 0.05 -7.02 15.09
C ALA A 136 0.54 -8.47 14.91
N ARG A 137 0.36 -9.06 13.73
CA ARG A 137 0.79 -10.43 13.40
C ARG A 137 2.16 -10.51 12.74
N PHE A 138 2.89 -9.41 12.61
CA PHE A 138 4.19 -9.40 11.93
C PHE A 138 5.26 -10.11 12.76
N THR A 139 5.83 -11.17 12.17
CA THR A 139 7.02 -11.84 12.72
C THR A 139 8.32 -11.28 12.14
N ARG A 140 8.24 -10.49 11.07
CA ARG A 140 9.35 -9.86 10.35
C ARG A 140 8.83 -8.64 9.60
N ILE A 141 9.68 -7.64 9.40
CA ILE A 141 9.36 -6.46 8.60
C ILE A 141 10.14 -6.58 7.29
N THR A 142 9.48 -7.00 6.21
CA THR A 142 10.03 -6.97 4.85
C THR A 142 9.38 -5.83 4.06
N PRO A 143 9.80 -5.54 2.82
CA PRO A 143 9.12 -4.56 1.98
C PRO A 143 7.61 -4.81 1.85
N ARG A 144 7.14 -6.06 1.96
CA ARG A 144 5.70 -6.40 1.97
C ARG A 144 4.98 -5.83 3.18
N GLU A 145 5.52 -6.04 4.37
CA GLU A 145 4.96 -5.52 5.63
C GLU A 145 5.02 -4.00 5.71
N GLY A 146 6.06 -3.38 5.12
CA GLY A 146 6.20 -1.92 5.03
C GLY A 146 4.99 -1.23 4.39
N TYR A 147 4.33 -1.86 3.39
CA TYR A 147 3.12 -1.28 2.78
C TYR A 147 1.95 -1.15 3.75
N TYR A 148 1.81 -2.05 4.72
CA TYR A 148 0.75 -1.95 5.72
C TYR A 148 1.04 -0.86 6.75
N VAL A 149 2.31 -0.72 7.16
CA VAL A 149 2.75 0.38 8.02
C VAL A 149 2.47 1.71 7.34
N GLU A 150 2.85 1.85 6.07
CA GLU A 150 2.57 3.03 5.26
C GLU A 150 1.07 3.33 5.16
N ALA A 151 0.26 2.32 4.85
CA ALA A 151 -1.19 2.49 4.77
C ALA A 151 -1.82 2.89 6.12
N LEU A 152 -1.24 2.45 7.25
CA LEU A 152 -1.66 2.85 8.59
C LEU A 152 -1.27 4.30 8.88
N VAL A 153 -0.06 4.72 8.50
CA VAL A 153 0.39 6.11 8.62
C VAL A 153 -0.54 7.05 7.84
N GLN A 154 -0.99 6.64 6.66
CA GLN A 154 -1.95 7.41 5.84
C GLN A 154 -3.34 7.56 6.46
N GLN A 155 -3.69 6.79 7.51
CA GLN A 155 -4.91 7.02 8.28
C GLN A 155 -4.80 8.27 9.17
N GLY A 156 -3.59 8.78 9.38
CA GLY A 156 -3.32 10.04 10.08
C GLY A 156 -3.54 9.98 11.60
N PRO A 157 -3.60 11.16 12.26
CA PRO A 157 -3.67 11.28 13.72
C PRO A 157 -4.85 10.55 14.38
N ALA A 158 -5.97 10.39 13.67
CA ALA A 158 -7.15 9.68 14.17
C ALA A 158 -6.89 8.18 14.44
N ALA A 159 -5.83 7.59 13.86
CA ALA A 159 -5.47 6.20 14.11
C ALA A 159 -4.69 5.98 15.42
N VAL A 160 -4.04 7.02 15.97
CA VAL A 160 -3.14 6.90 17.13
C VAL A 160 -3.83 6.26 18.34
N PRO A 161 -5.06 6.65 18.75
CA PRO A 161 -5.73 6.02 19.89
C PRO A 161 -5.98 4.51 19.69
N ALA A 162 -6.32 4.10 18.46
CA ALA A 162 -6.54 2.69 18.14
C ALA A 162 -5.21 1.89 18.17
N ILE A 163 -4.10 2.50 17.71
CA ILE A 163 -2.78 1.89 17.79
C ILE A 163 -2.34 1.74 19.25
N ALA A 164 -2.52 2.79 20.07
CA ALA A 164 -2.21 2.76 21.49
C ALA A 164 -2.99 1.65 22.21
N ALA A 165 -4.29 1.53 21.95
CA ALA A 165 -5.11 0.45 22.51
C ALA A 165 -4.62 -0.95 22.13
N GLN A 166 -4.21 -1.15 20.86
CA GLN A 166 -3.64 -2.43 20.43
C GLN A 166 -2.27 -2.69 21.07
N LEU A 167 -1.41 -1.68 21.17
CA LEU A 167 -0.12 -1.79 21.84
C LEU A 167 -0.30 -2.19 23.31
N GLU A 168 -1.23 -1.58 24.05
CA GLU A 168 -1.55 -1.97 25.43
C GLU A 168 -2.10 -3.40 25.52
N ARG A 169 -2.94 -3.82 24.58
CA ARG A 169 -3.39 -5.20 24.50
C ARG A 169 -2.21 -6.15 24.32
N MET A 170 -1.33 -5.85 23.37
CA MET A 170 -0.12 -6.64 23.14
C MET A 170 0.77 -6.66 24.38
N ARG A 171 0.85 -5.59 25.17
CA ARG A 171 1.60 -5.58 26.43
C ARG A 171 1.08 -6.64 27.41
N LYS A 172 -0.25 -6.74 27.55
CA LYS A 172 -0.92 -7.69 28.45
C LYS A 172 -0.78 -9.13 27.98
N GLU A 173 -0.85 -9.35 26.67
CA GLU A 173 -0.81 -10.65 26.00
C GLU A 173 0.59 -10.92 25.37
N ARG A 174 1.68 -10.44 25.99
CA ARG A 174 3.00 -10.34 25.32
C ARG A 174 3.54 -11.62 24.70
N ALA A 175 3.22 -12.78 25.28
CA ALA A 175 3.67 -14.08 24.77
C ALA A 175 3.12 -14.40 23.38
N ASP A 176 1.99 -13.80 22.99
CA ASP A 176 1.29 -14.08 21.74
C ASP A 176 1.80 -13.22 20.56
N TYR A 177 2.60 -12.19 20.85
CA TYR A 177 3.03 -11.21 19.86
C TYR A 177 4.53 -11.19 19.68
N HIS A 178 4.95 -11.15 18.42
CA HIS A 178 6.36 -11.01 18.10
C HIS A 178 6.83 -9.56 18.27
N ARG A 179 8.05 -9.34 18.76
CA ARG A 179 8.65 -8.01 18.97
C ARG A 179 8.64 -7.09 17.74
N MET A 180 8.63 -7.67 16.54
CA MET A 180 8.53 -6.92 15.27
C MET A 180 7.19 -6.20 15.11
N ALA A 181 6.10 -6.78 15.62
CA ALA A 181 4.79 -6.14 15.59
C ALA A 181 4.76 -4.84 16.41
N TYR A 182 5.38 -4.85 17.60
CA TYR A 182 5.53 -3.64 18.42
C TYR A 182 6.35 -2.58 17.69
N SER A 183 7.50 -2.97 17.12
CA SER A 183 8.33 -2.06 16.32
C SER A 183 7.54 -1.42 15.17
N ALA A 184 6.77 -2.20 14.43
CA ALA A 184 6.01 -1.69 13.28
C ALA A 184 4.88 -0.73 13.71
N LEU A 185 4.19 -1.00 14.82
CA LEU A 185 3.16 -0.11 15.35
C LEU A 185 3.76 1.17 15.95
N LEU A 186 4.88 1.08 16.68
CA LEU A 186 5.59 2.25 17.21
C LEU A 186 6.15 3.13 16.07
N GLU A 187 6.68 2.51 15.02
CA GLU A 187 7.10 3.21 13.80
C GLU A 187 5.93 3.94 13.15
N ALA A 188 4.77 3.27 13.00
CA ALA A 188 3.57 3.90 12.43
C ALA A 188 3.14 5.13 13.25
N VAL A 189 3.07 5.01 14.57
CA VAL A 189 2.73 6.13 15.46
C VAL A 189 3.71 7.29 15.31
N ALA A 190 5.01 7.01 15.31
CA ALA A 190 6.03 8.04 15.19
C ALA A 190 5.99 8.75 13.84
N ARG A 191 5.70 8.03 12.76
CA ARG A 191 5.56 8.62 11.42
C ARG A 191 4.26 9.41 11.24
N ILE A 192 3.20 9.08 11.99
CA ILE A 192 1.98 9.90 12.05
C ILE A 192 2.28 11.25 12.73
N GLY A 193 3.07 11.24 13.81
CA GLY A 193 3.50 12.45 14.51
C GLY A 193 2.43 13.13 15.36
N GLY A 194 2.79 14.29 15.92
CA GLY A 194 1.95 15.08 16.82
C GLY A 194 2.04 14.66 18.30
N ASP A 195 1.39 15.43 19.17
CA ASP A 195 1.51 15.26 20.64
C ASP A 195 0.97 13.90 21.11
N ALA A 196 -0.18 13.47 20.57
CA ALA A 196 -0.74 12.16 20.89
C ALA A 196 0.20 11.00 20.50
N ALA A 197 0.93 11.13 19.39
CA ALA A 197 1.93 10.14 18.99
C ALA A 197 3.14 10.15 19.94
N ARG A 198 3.61 11.35 20.33
CA ARG A 198 4.69 11.53 21.30
C ARG A 198 4.33 10.89 22.65
N GLU A 199 3.13 11.18 23.17
CA GLU A 199 2.62 10.59 24.42
C GLU A 199 2.51 9.06 24.32
N CYS A 200 1.95 8.56 23.22
CA CYS A 200 1.85 7.12 22.97
C CYS A 200 3.23 6.46 22.99
N VAL A 201 4.23 6.97 22.26
CA VAL A 201 5.58 6.38 22.21
C VAL A 201 6.32 6.55 23.54
N ALA A 202 6.13 7.66 24.26
CA ALA A 202 6.78 7.93 25.54
C ALA A 202 6.55 6.81 26.56
N GLN A 203 5.33 6.27 26.61
CA GLN A 203 4.92 5.20 27.54
C GLN A 203 5.67 3.88 27.35
N TRP A 204 6.42 3.72 26.25
CA TRP A 204 7.16 2.50 25.92
C TRP A 204 8.67 2.65 26.14
N ARG A 205 9.14 3.83 26.56
CA ARG A 205 10.57 4.11 26.82
C ARG A 205 11.14 3.37 28.01
N ASP A 206 10.29 2.92 28.93
CA ASP A 206 10.69 2.15 30.11
C ASP A 206 10.18 0.70 30.05
N ASP A 207 9.83 0.21 28.85
CA ASP A 207 9.34 -1.16 28.67
C ASP A 207 10.39 -2.17 29.17
N PRO A 208 10.00 -3.23 29.91
CA PRO A 208 10.95 -4.21 30.44
C PRO A 208 11.68 -4.98 29.33
N GLU A 209 11.07 -5.14 28.16
CA GLU A 209 11.68 -5.83 27.03
C GLU A 209 12.60 -4.86 26.26
N ARG A 210 13.90 -5.20 26.23
CA ARG A 210 14.95 -4.34 25.72
C ARG A 210 14.76 -3.93 24.26
N TYR A 211 14.24 -4.82 23.41
CA TYR A 211 14.05 -4.53 21.99
C TYR A 211 12.97 -3.46 21.77
N VAL A 212 11.81 -3.63 22.39
CA VAL A 212 10.68 -2.69 22.35
C VAL A 212 11.11 -1.34 22.94
N ARG A 213 11.79 -1.35 24.09
CA ARG A 213 12.34 -0.14 24.70
C ARG A 213 13.27 0.62 23.75
N GLY A 214 14.25 -0.08 23.16
CA GLY A 214 15.19 0.55 22.23
C GLY A 214 14.53 1.15 20.99
N HIS A 215 13.48 0.51 20.47
CA HIS A 215 12.68 1.08 19.38
C HIS A 215 11.86 2.29 19.82
N ALA A 216 11.20 2.24 20.98
CA ALA A 216 10.46 3.36 21.53
C ALA A 216 11.36 4.59 21.73
N GLU A 217 12.55 4.41 22.33
CA GLU A 217 13.53 5.49 22.50
C GLU A 217 13.97 6.10 21.16
N LYS A 218 14.29 5.26 20.17
CA LYS A 218 14.66 5.71 18.82
C LYS A 218 13.55 6.57 18.20
N HIS A 219 12.31 6.09 18.25
CA HIS A 219 11.17 6.77 17.64
C HIS A 219 10.77 8.04 18.40
N TYR A 220 10.88 8.03 19.73
CA TYR A 220 10.65 9.22 20.55
C TYR A 220 11.63 10.34 20.23
N ARG A 221 12.93 10.04 20.09
CA ARG A 221 13.93 11.04 19.68
C ARG A 221 13.61 11.66 18.32
N ALA A 222 13.20 10.85 17.34
CA ALA A 222 12.81 11.35 16.04
C ALA A 222 11.61 12.31 16.09
N LEU A 223 10.66 12.09 17.00
CA LEU A 223 9.52 12.97 17.26
C LEU A 223 9.93 14.28 17.97
N ASP A 224 10.99 14.26 18.77
CA ASP A 224 11.51 15.44 19.47
C ASP A 224 12.39 16.30 18.57
N ASP A 225 13.21 15.69 17.72
CA ASP A 225 14.10 16.37 16.78
C ASP A 225 13.35 17.00 15.59
N GLY A 226 12.02 16.85 15.53
CA GLY A 226 11.19 17.33 14.41
C GLY A 226 11.54 16.65 13.08
N ALA A 227 12.13 15.46 13.14
CA ALA A 227 12.57 14.75 11.95
C ALA A 227 11.37 14.40 11.06
N SER A 228 11.36 14.92 9.83
CA SER A 228 10.44 14.50 8.79
C SER A 228 10.94 13.19 8.17
N TRP A 229 10.05 12.20 8.09
CA TRP A 229 10.29 10.88 7.48
C TRP A 229 9.82 10.85 6.03
#